data_AF-A0A929CR16-F1
#
_entry.id   AF-A0A929CR16-F1
#
_cell.length_a   1.000
_cell.length_b   1.000
_cell.length_c   1.000
_cell.angle_alpha   90.00
_cell.angle_beta   90.00
_cell.angle_gamma   90.00
#
_symmetry.space_group_name_H-M   'P 1'
#
loop_
_entity.id
_entity.type
_entity.pdbx_description
1 polymer ?
#
loop_
_entity_poly.entity_id
_entity_poly.type
_entity_poly.pdbx_seq_one_letter_code
_entity_poly.pdbx_strand_id
1 'polypeptide(L)'
;MSLRDLAEQDLSVILEDDVNGFGWDINLTNPQEIKTDDVIDGGLKGYSNDISQVIDPETGQVVSGRSASVSIRMSTLLLNGFTLPVGIANTTLKPWLVTFNDINGASHTFKVAQSNPDRTLGIITLILEFYK
;
A
#
# COMPACT_ATOMS: atom_id res chain seq x y z
N MET A 1 3.43 14.30 25.81
CA MET A 1 2.80 13.82 24.56
C MET A 1 2.27 15.02 23.82
N SER A 2 2.73 15.24 22.60
CA SER A 2 2.24 16.27 21.70
C SER A 2 0.99 15.79 20.94
N LEU A 3 0.26 16.71 20.30
CA LEU A 3 -0.86 16.34 19.42
C LEU A 3 -0.41 15.46 18.24
N ARG A 4 0.86 15.55 17.82
CA ARG A 4 1.41 14.71 16.76
C ARG A 4 1.64 13.28 17.24
N ASP A 5 2.12 13.12 18.48
CA ASP A 5 2.31 11.79 19.07
C ASP A 5 0.97 11.08 19.25
N LEU A 6 -0.08 11.83 19.63
CA LEU A 6 -1.44 11.30 19.74
C LEU A 6 -1.98 10.89 18.36
N ALA A 7 -1.80 11.74 17.34
CA ALA A 7 -2.26 11.43 15.98
C ALA A 7 -1.58 10.18 15.40
N GLU A 8 -0.30 9.95 15.71
CA GLU A 8 0.43 8.75 15.29
C GLU A 8 -0.07 7.47 15.99
N GLN A 9 -0.46 7.58 17.27
CA GLN A 9 -1.11 6.48 18.00
C GLN A 9 -2.50 6.18 17.44
N ASP A 10 -3.30 7.21 17.17
CA ASP A 10 -4.61 7.05 16.56
C ASP A 10 -4.50 6.43 15.16
N LEU A 11 -3.44 6.77 14.42
CA LEU A 11 -3.16 6.19 13.11
C LEU A 11 -2.92 4.68 13.19
N SER A 12 -2.28 4.17 14.26
CA SER A 12 -2.12 2.73 14.45
C SER A 12 -3.47 2.04 14.60
N VAL A 13 -4.39 2.64 15.36
CA VAL A 13 -5.75 2.10 15.53
C VAL A 13 -6.50 2.11 14.19
N ILE A 14 -6.41 3.19 13.41
CA ILE A 14 -7.14 3.31 12.14
C ILE A 14 -6.65 2.32 11.07
N LEU A 15 -5.33 2.19 10.92
CA LEU A 15 -4.73 1.41 9.83
C LEU A 15 -4.46 -0.06 10.18
N GLU A 16 -4.33 -0.39 11.47
CA GLU A 16 -3.80 -1.69 11.90
C GLU A 16 -4.79 -2.51 12.74
N ASP A 17 -5.89 -1.92 13.24
CA ASP A 17 -6.96 -2.69 13.90
C ASP A 17 -7.80 -3.43 12.86
N ASP A 18 -7.71 -4.76 12.85
CA ASP A 18 -8.45 -5.68 12.00
C ASP A 18 -9.72 -6.24 12.64
N VAL A 19 -9.92 -6.01 13.95
CA VAL A 19 -11.08 -6.49 14.70
C VAL A 19 -12.22 -5.48 14.66
N ASN A 20 -11.90 -4.20 14.92
CA ASN A 20 -12.89 -3.12 14.96
C ASN A 20 -12.58 -1.98 13.98
N GLY A 21 -11.41 -2.03 13.33
CA GLY A 21 -10.92 -0.97 12.45
C GLY A 21 -11.02 -1.31 10.97
N PHE A 22 -10.21 -0.59 10.18
CA PHE A 22 -10.12 -0.73 8.72
C PHE A 22 -8.82 -1.44 8.29
N GLY A 23 -8.15 -2.15 9.20
CA GLY A 23 -6.91 -2.85 8.90
C GLY A 23 -7.15 -4.02 7.96
N TRP A 24 -6.66 -3.90 6.73
CA TRP A 24 -6.63 -4.98 5.75
C TRP A 24 -5.22 -5.49 5.55
N ASP A 25 -5.09 -6.79 5.30
CA ASP A 25 -3.80 -7.41 5.04
C ASP A 25 -3.22 -6.92 3.70
N ILE A 26 -1.99 -6.42 3.77
CA ILE A 26 -1.21 -5.91 2.65
C ILE A 26 0.11 -6.67 2.61
N ASN A 27 0.38 -7.36 1.51
CA ASN A 27 1.63 -8.06 1.32
C ASN A 27 2.57 -7.19 0.48
N LEU A 28 3.63 -6.69 1.12
CA LEU A 28 4.65 -5.88 0.46
C LEU A 28 5.87 -6.75 0.16
N THR A 29 6.31 -6.76 -1.10
CA THR A 29 7.54 -7.45 -1.53
C THR A 29 8.54 -6.42 -2.02
N ASN A 30 9.75 -6.44 -1.45
CA ASN A 30 10.81 -5.52 -1.88
C ASN A 30 11.56 -6.05 -3.14
N PRO A 31 12.41 -5.22 -3.78
CA PRO A 31 13.21 -5.63 -4.94
C PRO A 31 14.13 -6.83 -4.71
N GLN A 32 14.49 -7.10 -3.45
CA GLN A 32 15.27 -8.23 -3.00
C GLN A 32 14.41 -9.48 -2.70
N GLU A 33 13.12 -9.42 -3.02
CA GLU A 33 12.13 -10.48 -2.84
C GLU A 33 11.83 -10.86 -1.39
N ILE A 34 12.19 -9.99 -0.44
CA ILE A 34 11.77 -10.10 0.95
C ILE A 34 10.33 -9.64 1.05
N LYS A 35 9.47 -10.50 1.61
CA LYS A 35 8.05 -10.23 1.81
C LYS A 35 7.77 -9.87 3.25
N THR A 36 6.71 -9.08 3.48
CA THR A 36 6.24 -8.76 4.83
C THR A 36 5.89 -10.00 5.64
N ASP A 37 5.32 -11.02 5.00
CA ASP A 37 4.92 -12.27 5.68
C ASP A 37 6.12 -13.06 6.22
N ASP A 38 7.32 -12.82 5.68
CA ASP A 38 8.55 -13.47 6.15
C ASP A 38 9.15 -12.77 7.39
N VAL A 39 8.72 -11.54 7.70
CA VAL A 39 9.37 -10.65 8.67
C VAL A 39 8.42 -10.18 9.77
N ILE A 40 7.13 -10.06 9.48
CA ILE A 40 6.11 -9.51 10.37
C ILE A 40 5.13 -10.62 10.74
N ASP A 41 5.19 -11.08 11.99
CA ASP A 41 4.22 -12.04 12.52
C ASP A 41 2.82 -11.40 12.56
N GLY A 42 1.87 -11.99 11.84
CA GLY A 42 0.53 -11.42 11.63
C GLY A 42 0.36 -10.53 10.38
N GLY A 43 1.42 -10.36 9.56
CA GLY A 43 1.37 -9.62 8.31
C GLY A 43 1.40 -8.09 8.48
N LEU A 44 1.51 -7.37 7.35
CA LEU A 44 1.42 -5.91 7.35
C LEU A 44 -0.03 -5.50 7.09
N LYS A 45 -0.56 -4.58 7.90
CA LYS A 45 -1.91 -4.06 7.74
C LYS A 45 -1.91 -2.63 7.21
N GLY A 46 -2.96 -2.27 6.50
CA GLY A 46 -3.15 -0.92 6.01
C GLY A 46 -4.49 -0.74 5.30
N TYR A 47 -4.61 0.39 4.64
CA TYR A 47 -5.79 0.75 3.86
C TYR A 47 -5.50 0.58 2.37
N SER A 48 -6.30 -0.22 1.66
CA SER A 48 -6.23 -0.37 0.21
C SER A 48 -7.42 0.29 -0.49
N ASN A 49 -7.16 0.83 -1.67
CA ASN A 49 -8.18 1.38 -2.55
C ASN A 49 -7.84 1.00 -3.99
N ASP A 50 -8.82 0.47 -4.72
CA ASP A 50 -8.70 0.10 -6.12
C ASP A 50 -9.99 0.44 -6.85
N ILE A 51 -9.93 1.49 -7.67
CA ILE A 51 -11.08 2.01 -8.40
C ILE A 51 -10.85 1.71 -9.88
N SER A 52 -11.73 0.89 -10.46
CA SER A 52 -11.65 0.44 -11.85
C SER A 52 -11.98 1.55 -12.86
N GLN A 53 -11.51 1.34 -14.10
CA GLN A 53 -11.76 2.23 -15.24
C GLN A 53 -13.14 2.00 -15.84
N VAL A 54 -13.74 3.08 -16.31
CA VAL A 54 -14.86 3.03 -17.25
C VAL A 54 -14.33 3.45 -18.62
N ILE A 55 -14.49 2.55 -19.59
CA ILE A 55 -14.24 2.84 -21.01
C ILE A 55 -15.58 3.29 -21.59
N ASP A 56 -15.58 4.41 -22.30
CA ASP A 56 -16.75 4.85 -23.04
C ASP A 56 -17.00 3.85 -24.20
N PRO A 57 -18.15 3.15 -24.19
CA PRO A 57 -18.44 2.15 -25.20
C PRO A 57 -18.67 2.73 -26.60
N GLU A 58 -18.94 4.03 -26.74
CA GLU A 58 -19.15 4.68 -28.04
C GLU A 58 -17.84 5.16 -28.68
N THR A 59 -16.90 5.66 -27.87
CA THR A 59 -15.64 6.24 -28.38
C THR A 59 -14.44 5.31 -28.20
N GLY A 60 -14.55 4.27 -27.37
CA GLY A 60 -13.43 3.41 -26.99
C GLY A 60 -12.35 4.12 -26.18
N GLN A 61 -12.59 5.38 -25.77
CA GLN A 61 -11.65 6.15 -24.97
C GLN A 61 -11.77 5.80 -23.49
N VAL A 62 -10.61 5.77 -22.83
CA VAL A 62 -10.53 5.67 -21.38
C VAL A 62 -11.02 6.99 -20.79
N VAL A 63 -12.18 6.96 -20.13
CA VAL A 63 -12.75 8.16 -19.48
C VAL A 63 -12.16 8.37 -18.09
N SER A 64 -11.69 7.29 -17.45
CA SER A 64 -11.00 7.31 -16.15
C SER A 64 -9.95 6.21 -16.06
N GLY A 65 -8.73 6.52 -15.60
CA GLY A 65 -7.64 5.57 -15.35
C GLY A 65 -7.83 4.79 -14.05
N ARG A 66 -7.34 3.53 -13.98
CA ARG A 66 -7.51 2.64 -12.81
C ARG A 66 -6.64 3.26 -11.74
N SER A 67 -7.23 3.66 -10.65
CA SER A 67 -6.51 4.30 -9.57
C SER A 67 -6.43 3.31 -8.42
N ALA A 68 -5.26 2.73 -8.22
CA ALA A 68 -4.95 1.87 -7.10
C ALA A 68 -3.98 2.56 -6.15
N SER A 69 -4.22 2.48 -4.85
CA SER A 69 -3.36 3.04 -3.83
C SER A 69 -3.45 2.26 -2.54
N VAL A 70 -2.35 2.22 -1.78
CA VAL A 70 -2.32 1.63 -0.44
C VAL A 70 -1.67 2.61 0.53
N SER A 71 -2.25 2.76 1.72
CA SER A 71 -1.70 3.58 2.79
C SER A 71 -1.31 2.73 3.98
N ILE A 72 -0.07 2.90 4.44
CA ILE A 72 0.56 2.08 5.49
C ILE A 72 1.21 3.01 6.52
N ARG A 73 1.30 2.57 7.77
CA ARG A 73 2.05 3.24 8.82
C ARG A 73 3.56 3.04 8.66
N MET A 74 4.32 4.13 8.61
CA MET A 74 5.77 4.10 8.37
C MET A 74 6.54 3.51 9.55
N SER A 75 6.13 3.79 10.79
CA SER A 75 6.80 3.27 11.99
C SER A 75 6.76 1.75 12.02
N THR A 76 5.63 1.14 11.63
CA THR A 76 5.50 -0.32 11.49
C THR A 76 6.43 -0.87 10.42
N LEU A 77 6.51 -0.26 9.23
CA LEU A 77 7.44 -0.69 8.19
C LEU A 77 8.90 -0.66 8.67
N LEU A 78 9.32 0.45 9.28
CA LEU A 78 10.70 0.66 9.72
C LEU A 78 11.07 -0.24 10.91
N LEU A 79 10.15 -0.44 11.86
CA LEU A 79 10.36 -1.35 12.99
C LEU A 79 10.61 -2.78 12.52
N ASN A 80 9.98 -3.18 11.42
CA ASN A 80 10.12 -4.49 10.81
C ASN A 80 11.27 -4.56 9.78
N GLY A 81 12.22 -3.62 9.82
CA GLY A 81 13.44 -3.68 9.00
C GLY A 81 13.25 -3.39 7.52
N PHE A 82 12.04 -2.98 7.09
CA PHE A 82 11.83 -2.50 5.73
C PHE A 82 12.35 -1.08 5.56
N THR A 83 12.73 -0.77 4.32
CA THR A 83 12.92 0.61 3.89
C THR A 83 11.61 1.14 3.30
N LEU A 84 11.48 2.46 3.16
CA LEU A 84 10.31 3.03 2.53
C LEU A 84 10.23 2.56 1.06
N PRO A 85 9.10 1.98 0.61
CA PRO A 85 8.93 1.60 -0.78
C PRO A 85 9.11 2.81 -1.69
N VAL A 86 9.63 2.58 -2.89
CA VAL A 86 9.84 3.62 -3.89
C VAL A 86 9.43 3.15 -5.27
N GLY A 87 8.98 4.09 -6.09
CA GLY A 87 8.80 3.86 -7.52
C GLY A 87 10.14 3.61 -8.20
N ILE A 88 10.27 2.47 -8.88
CA ILE A 88 11.48 2.11 -9.62
C ILE A 88 11.18 2.17 -11.11
N ALA A 89 11.67 3.23 -11.76
CA ALA A 89 11.51 3.40 -13.22
C ALA A 89 12.48 2.55 -14.05
N ASN A 90 13.58 2.09 -13.44
CA ASN A 90 14.57 1.28 -14.14
C ASN A 90 14.07 -0.15 -14.36
N THR A 91 13.90 -0.55 -15.62
CA THR A 91 13.41 -1.87 -16.03
C THR A 91 14.37 -3.02 -15.72
N THR A 92 15.64 -2.74 -15.37
CA THR A 92 16.61 -3.78 -15.00
C THR A 92 16.56 -4.13 -13.51
N LEU A 93 15.83 -3.37 -12.69
CA LEU A 93 15.66 -3.61 -11.27
C LEU A 93 14.24 -4.13 -11.02
N LYS A 94 14.09 -5.09 -10.09
CA LYS A 94 12.77 -5.55 -9.67
C LYS A 94 12.04 -4.40 -8.95
N PRO A 95 10.77 -4.12 -9.27
CA PRO A 95 10.02 -3.10 -8.56
C PRO A 95 9.61 -3.61 -7.17
N TRP A 96 9.16 -2.69 -6.32
CA TRP A 96 8.36 -3.06 -5.14
C TRP A 96 6.99 -3.54 -5.60
N LEU A 97 6.53 -4.65 -5.04
CA LEU A 97 5.21 -5.21 -5.29
C LEU A 97 4.32 -5.08 -4.06
N VAL A 98 3.05 -4.81 -4.30
CA VAL A 98 2.02 -4.75 -3.28
C VAL A 98 0.89 -5.67 -3.71
N THR A 99 0.51 -6.57 -2.82
CA THR A 99 -0.61 -7.49 -3.01
C THR A 99 -1.63 -7.28 -1.91
N PHE A 100 -2.90 -7.17 -2.27
CA PHE A 100 -4.01 -7.12 -1.31
C PHE A 100 -5.23 -7.79 -1.92
N ASN A 101 -6.18 -8.16 -1.07
CA ASN A 101 -7.42 -8.80 -1.50
C ASN A 101 -8.53 -7.77 -1.66
N ASP A 102 -9.42 -7.99 -2.63
CA ASP A 102 -10.67 -7.25 -2.72
C ASP A 102 -11.73 -7.80 -1.73
N ILE A 103 -12.91 -7.17 -1.72
CA ILE A 103 -14.01 -7.57 -0.83
C ILE A 103 -14.53 -9.00 -1.08
N ASN A 104 -14.19 -9.61 -2.22
CA ASN A 104 -14.55 -10.99 -2.56
C ASN A 104 -13.42 -11.98 -2.23
N GLY A 105 -12.32 -11.50 -1.65
CA GLY A 105 -11.13 -12.30 -1.35
C GLY A 105 -10.25 -12.57 -2.57
N ALA A 106 -10.49 -11.93 -3.71
CA ALA A 106 -9.62 -12.09 -4.88
C ALA A 106 -8.36 -11.26 -4.70
N SER A 107 -7.20 -11.89 -4.90
CA SER A 107 -5.90 -11.26 -4.71
C SER A 107 -5.46 -10.47 -5.94
N HIS A 108 -5.04 -9.23 -5.73
CA HIS A 108 -4.57 -8.32 -6.78
C HIS A 108 -3.14 -7.86 -6.46
N THR A 109 -2.25 -8.01 -7.44
CA THR A 109 -0.84 -7.60 -7.32
C THR A 109 -0.54 -6.42 -8.21
N PHE A 110 0.12 -5.42 -7.64
CA PHE A 110 0.52 -4.19 -8.31
C PHE A 110 1.99 -3.90 -8.06
N LYS A 111 2.59 -3.03 -8.87
CA LYS A 111 3.89 -2.43 -8.58
C LYS A 111 3.71 -1.03 -8.03
N VAL A 112 4.63 -0.63 -7.16
CA VAL A 112 4.69 0.74 -6.64
C VAL A 112 5.18 1.67 -7.74
N ALA A 113 4.34 2.62 -8.15
CA ALA A 113 4.69 3.66 -9.12
C ALA A 113 5.29 4.89 -8.44
N GLN A 114 4.71 5.28 -7.30
CA GLN A 114 5.11 6.46 -6.54
C GLN A 114 4.84 6.26 -5.05
N SER A 115 5.64 6.93 -4.22
CA SER A 115 5.51 6.90 -2.78
C SER A 115 5.39 8.32 -2.23
N ASN A 116 4.35 8.57 -1.44
CA ASN A 116 4.06 9.85 -0.81
C ASN A 116 4.12 9.69 0.71
N PRO A 117 5.32 9.78 1.33
CA PRO A 117 5.47 9.70 2.77
C PRO A 117 5.11 11.02 3.45
N ASP A 118 4.16 10.98 4.39
CA ASP A 118 3.89 12.07 5.33
C ASP A 118 4.66 11.83 6.64
N ARG A 119 5.81 12.48 6.76
CA ARG A 119 6.68 12.42 7.94
C ARG A 119 6.13 13.16 9.16
N THR A 120 5.02 13.88 9.02
CA THR A 120 4.38 14.59 10.13
C THR A 120 3.44 13.66 10.89
N LEU A 121 2.65 12.86 10.17
CA LEU A 121 1.67 11.94 10.76
C LEU A 121 2.17 10.49 10.82
N GLY A 122 3.22 10.14 10.09
CA GLY A 122 3.76 8.78 10.11
C GLY A 122 3.10 7.82 9.12
N ILE A 123 2.37 8.33 8.12
CA ILE A 123 1.73 7.53 7.07
C ILE A 123 2.51 7.60 5.75
N ILE A 124 2.52 6.53 4.97
CA ILE A 124 2.98 6.53 3.58
C ILE A 124 1.86 6.04 2.67
N THR A 125 1.53 6.84 1.66
CA THR A 125 0.59 6.45 0.60
C THR A 125 1.37 6.06 -0.64
N LEU A 126 1.19 4.83 -1.07
CA LEU A 126 1.76 4.27 -2.29
C LEU A 126 0.72 4.40 -3.41
N ILE A 127 1.11 5.02 -4.51
CA ILE A 127 0.35 4.99 -5.76
C ILE A 127 0.81 3.79 -6.55
N LEU A 128 -0.15 2.97 -6.97
CA LEU A 128 0.08 1.67 -7.56
C LEU A 128 -0.28 1.69 -9.04
N GLU A 129 0.45 0.91 -9.81
CA GLU A 129 0.14 0.68 -11.22
C GLU A 129 0.19 -0.82 -11.54
N PHE A 130 -0.40 -1.19 -12.67
CA PHE A 130 -0.51 -2.59 -13.06
C PHE A 130 0.87 -3.24 -13.23
N TYR A 131 1.03 -4.42 -12.63
CA TYR A 131 2.23 -5.25 -12.78
C TYR A 131 1.92 -6.39 -13.76
N LYS A 132 2.74 -6.53 -14.80
CA LYS A 132 2.58 -7.52 -15.87
C LYS A 132 3.72 -8.53 -15.84
#